data_AF-A0A661FG65-F1
#
_entry.id   AF-A0A661FG65-F1
#
_cell.length_a   1.000
_cell.length_b   1.000
_cell.length_c   1.000
_cell.angle_alpha   90.00
_cell.angle_beta   90.00
_cell.angle_gamma   90.00
#
_symmetry.space_group_name_H-M   'P 1'
#
loop_
_entity.id
_entity.type
_entity.pdbx_description
1 polymer ?
#
loop_
_entity_poly.entity_id
_entity_poly.type
_entity_poly.pdbx_seq_one_letter_code
_entity_poly.pdbx_strand_id
1 'polypeptide(L)'
;MMRIFLFLATNVAIMVVVSIIFSIFGLSGTLAANGIDLNLTSLLILSGVIGMTGSFISLAMSKWSAKRGMGVHVIEQPQNQTEKWLVDIVTRQARIAGIDTPEIGMFQSNDPNAFATGMSKNSS
;
A
#
# COMPACT_ATOMS: atom_id res chain seq x y z
N MET A 1 -11.23 15.02 -4.11
CA MET A 1 -12.13 15.26 -2.97
C MET A 1 -12.65 13.96 -2.34
N MET A 2 -13.37 13.09 -3.07
CA MET A 2 -13.95 11.86 -2.50
C MET A 2 -12.92 10.89 -1.88
N ARG A 3 -11.73 10.76 -2.49
CA ARG A 3 -10.64 9.92 -1.95
C ARG A 3 -10.17 10.34 -0.56
N ILE A 4 -10.07 11.66 -0.33
CA ILE A 4 -9.64 12.23 0.96
C ILE A 4 -10.74 12.06 2.00
N PHE A 5 -12.00 12.27 1.62
CA PHE A 5 -13.14 12.01 2.49
C PHE A 5 -13.21 10.54 2.93
N LEU A 6 -13.14 9.60 1.99
CA LEU A 6 -13.16 8.16 2.29
C LEU A 6 -11.98 7.76 3.19
N PHE A 7 -10.77 8.29 2.92
CA PHE A 7 -9.61 8.05 3.78
C PHE A 7 -9.85 8.52 5.22
N LEU A 8 -10.35 9.73 5.42
CA LEU A 8 -10.65 10.25 6.76
C LEU A 8 -11.77 9.45 7.44
N ALA A 9 -12.84 9.13 6.71
CA ALA A 9 -13.96 8.33 7.21
C ALA A 9 -13.51 6.93 7.66
N THR A 10 -12.63 6.27 6.89
CA THR A 10 -12.07 4.97 7.27
C THR A 10 -11.22 5.06 8.54
N ASN A 11 -10.41 6.10 8.70
CA ASN A 11 -9.63 6.30 9.92
C ASN A 11 -10.53 6.49 11.15
N VAL A 12 -11.61 7.28 11.03
CA VAL A 12 -12.60 7.45 12.10
C VAL A 12 -13.30 6.12 12.41
N ALA A 13 -13.71 5.37 11.39
CA ALA A 13 -14.35 4.06 11.58
C ALA A 13 -13.43 3.08 12.32
N ILE A 14 -12.13 3.07 12.02
CA ILE A 14 -11.14 2.26 12.75
C ILE A 14 -11.09 2.67 14.24
N MET A 15 -11.08 3.97 14.55
CA MET A 15 -11.06 4.43 15.96
C MET A 15 -12.33 4.00 16.72
N VAL A 16 -13.48 4.00 16.06
CA VAL A 16 -14.75 3.49 16.63
C VAL A 16 -14.65 1.99 16.91
N VAL A 17 -14.16 1.20 15.95
CA VAL A 17 -14.00 -0.26 16.11
C VAL A 17 -13.04 -0.58 17.27
N VAL A 18 -11.90 0.11 17.35
CA VAL A 18 -10.94 -0.05 18.47
C VAL A 18 -11.61 0.25 19.81
N SER A 19 -12.41 1.32 19.87
CA SER A 19 -13.13 1.72 21.08
C SER A 19 -14.16 0.67 21.51
N ILE A 20 -14.89 0.07 20.56
CA ILE A 20 -15.83 -1.03 20.82
C ILE A 20 -15.11 -2.26 21.35
N ILE A 21 -14.00 -2.66 20.71
CA ILE A 21 -13.17 -3.78 21.17
C ILE A 21 -12.70 -3.52 22.61
N PHE A 22 -12.17 -2.33 22.90
CA PHE A 22 -11.67 -2.00 24.24
C PHE A 22 -12.77 -2.02 25.30
N SER A 23 -13.99 -1.60 24.93
CA SER A 23 -15.16 -1.67 25.80
C SER A 23 -15.60 -3.11 26.07
N ILE A 24 -15.61 -3.98 25.07
CA ILE A 24 -16.04 -5.38 25.20
C ILE A 24 -15.03 -6.19 26.04
N PHE A 25 -13.73 -5.99 25.80
CA PHE A 25 -12.67 -6.69 26.50
C PHE A 25 -12.34 -6.07 27.87
N GLY A 26 -13.04 -5.01 28.30
CA GLY A 26 -12.91 -4.42 29.64
C GLY A 26 -11.53 -3.81 29.95
N LEU A 27 -10.75 -3.48 28.91
CA LEU A 27 -9.37 -3.00 29.02
C LEU A 27 -9.27 -1.64 29.74
N SER A 28 -10.34 -0.86 29.75
CA SER A 28 -10.44 0.42 30.47
C SER A 28 -10.44 0.25 31.99
N GLY A 29 -11.08 -0.80 32.51
CA GLY A 29 -11.16 -1.06 33.96
C GLY A 29 -9.89 -1.69 34.53
N THR A 30 -9.22 -2.55 33.75
CA THR A 30 -8.00 -3.24 34.21
C THR A 30 -6.77 -2.32 34.22
N LEU A 31 -6.67 -1.34 33.31
CA LEU A 31 -5.54 -0.39 33.30
C LEU A 31 -5.67 0.72 34.34
N ALA A 32 -6.89 1.20 34.62
CA ALA A 32 -7.14 2.14 35.71
C ALA A 32 -6.80 1.54 37.09
N ALA A 33 -7.05 0.24 37.28
CA ALA A 33 -6.68 -0.49 38.50
C ALA A 33 -5.17 -0.70 38.67
N ASN A 34 -4.38 -0.60 37.59
CA ASN A 34 -2.91 -0.70 37.61
C ASN A 34 -2.22 0.69 37.73
N GLY A 35 -2.98 1.77 37.95
CA GLY A 35 -2.44 3.13 38.08
C GLY A 35 -1.93 3.74 36.77
N ILE A 36 -2.26 3.12 35.63
CA ILE A 36 -1.91 3.61 34.31
C ILE A 36 -3.07 4.48 33.84
N ASP A 37 -2.94 5.79 33.99
CA ASP A 37 -3.89 6.75 33.45
C ASP A 37 -3.77 6.76 31.92
N LEU A 38 -4.57 5.90 31.27
CA LEU A 38 -4.64 5.83 29.83
C LEU A 38 -5.24 7.12 29.29
N ASN A 39 -4.38 8.04 28.90
CA ASN A 39 -4.78 9.16 28.08
C ASN A 39 -5.19 8.64 26.70
N LEU A 40 -6.50 8.38 26.53
CA LEU A 40 -7.10 7.92 25.28
C LEU A 40 -6.72 8.83 24.11
N THR A 41 -6.59 10.14 24.33
CA THR A 41 -6.12 11.09 23.31
C THR A 41 -4.70 10.76 22.87
N SER A 42 -3.78 10.50 23.80
CA SER A 42 -2.40 10.09 23.48
C SER A 42 -2.36 8.74 22.76
N LEU A 43 -3.22 7.78 23.15
CA LEU A 43 -3.31 6.48 22.48
C LEU A 43 -3.80 6.63 21.04
N LEU A 44 -4.84 7.43 20.81
CA LEU A 44 -5.39 7.67 19.47
C LEU A 44 -4.39 8.42 18.57
N ILE A 45 -3.66 9.40 19.12
CA ILE A 45 -2.57 10.08 18.40
C ILE A 45 -1.47 9.06 18.03
N LEU A 46 -1.05 8.23 18.98
CA LEU A 46 -0.05 7.19 18.74
C LEU A 46 -0.52 6.17 17.69
N SER A 47 -1.76 5.70 17.78
CA SER A 47 -2.36 4.79 16.80
C SER A 47 -2.46 5.43 15.41
N GLY A 48 -2.82 6.71 15.33
CA GLY A 48 -2.84 7.46 14.08
C GLY A 48 -1.46 7.61 13.46
N VAL A 49 -0.45 7.96 14.26
CA VAL A 49 0.94 8.09 13.80
C VAL A 49 1.50 6.74 13.35
N ILE A 50 1.34 5.68 14.15
CA ILE A 50 1.83 4.34 13.80
C ILE A 50 1.09 3.79 12.58
N GLY A 51 -0.23 3.95 12.52
CA GLY A 51 -1.05 3.49 11.40
C GLY A 51 -0.68 4.19 10.09
N MET A 52 -0.52 5.52 10.11
CA MET A 52 -0.07 6.27 8.94
C MET A 52 1.36 5.89 8.55
N THR A 53 2.28 5.79 9.51
CA THR A 53 3.68 5.38 9.26
C THR A 53 3.76 4.00 8.62
N GLY A 54 2.97 3.04 9.10
CA GLY A 54 2.87 1.70 8.53
C GLY A 54 2.38 1.71 7.08
N SER A 55 1.45 2.60 6.72
CA SER A 55 0.98 2.74 5.34
C SER A 55 2.06 3.25 4.38
N PHE A 56 2.90 4.19 4.84
CA PHE A 56 4.04 4.67 4.04
C PHE A 56 5.09 3.57 3.84
N ILE A 57 5.38 2.79 4.89
CA ILE A 57 6.29 1.64 4.80
C ILE A 57 5.74 0.58 3.84
N SER A 58 4.45 0.25 3.95
CA SER A 58 3.78 -0.67 3.04
C SER A 58 3.85 -0.20 1.58
N LEU A 59 3.59 1.08 1.33
CA LEU A 59 3.67 1.68 0.00
C LEU A 59 5.10 1.63 -0.55
N ALA A 60 6.11 1.93 0.26
CA ALA A 60 7.52 1.82 -0.12
C ALA A 60 7.92 0.38 -0.50
N MET A 61 7.35 -0.62 0.18
CA MET A 61 7.59 -2.04 -0.11
C MET A 61 6.70 -2.60 -1.23
N SER A 62 5.70 -1.87 -1.72
CA SER A 62 4.68 -2.37 -2.65
C SER A 62 5.29 -2.98 -3.93
N LYS A 63 6.26 -2.31 -4.55
CA LYS A 63 6.95 -2.80 -5.75
C LYS A 63 7.71 -4.11 -5.50
N TRP A 64 8.47 -4.16 -4.41
CA TRP A 64 9.24 -5.35 -4.05
C TRP A 64 8.32 -6.54 -3.73
N SER A 65 7.29 -6.30 -2.91
CA SER A 65 6.33 -7.33 -2.51
C SER A 65 5.52 -7.86 -3.69
N ALA A 66 5.06 -7.00 -4.61
CA ALA A 66 4.33 -7.42 -5.80
C ALA A 66 5.19 -8.25 -6.75
N LYS A 67 6.43 -7.81 -7.03
CA LYS A 67 7.37 -8.57 -7.88
C LYS A 67 7.63 -9.96 -7.32
N ARG A 68 7.90 -10.05 -6.02
CA ARG A 68 8.23 -11.33 -5.37
C ARG A 68 7.00 -12.22 -5.18
N GLY A 69 5.86 -11.65 -4.84
CA GLY A 69 4.61 -12.38 -4.63
C GLY A 69 4.03 -12.98 -5.92
N MET A 70 4.12 -12.25 -7.04
CA MET A 70 3.63 -12.72 -8.34
C MET A 70 4.68 -13.51 -9.14
N GLY A 71 5.93 -13.58 -8.66
CA GLY A 71 7.01 -14.22 -9.41
C GLY A 71 7.32 -13.52 -10.73
N VAL A 72 7.31 -12.19 -10.74
CA VAL A 72 7.53 -11.39 -11.95
C VAL A 72 8.95 -11.62 -12.47
N HIS A 73 9.05 -12.01 -13.75
CA HIS A 73 10.29 -12.03 -14.50
C HIS A 73 10.49 -10.66 -15.16
N VAL A 74 11.49 -9.90 -14.70
CA VAL A 74 11.82 -8.57 -15.23
C VAL A 74 12.57 -8.73 -16.56
N ILE A 75 12.14 -8.00 -17.58
CA ILE A 75 12.76 -8.00 -18.91
C ILE A 75 13.89 -6.98 -18.90
N GLU A 76 15.13 -7.43 -18.69
CA GLU A 76 16.31 -6.57 -18.82
C GLU A 76 16.70 -6.35 -20.29
N GLN A 77 16.65 -7.42 -21.09
CA GLN A 77 16.91 -7.42 -22.52
C GLN A 77 15.87 -8.29 -23.24
N PRO A 78 15.09 -7.75 -24.19
CA PRO A 78 14.08 -8.53 -24.89
C PRO A 78 14.69 -9.68 -25.69
N GLN A 79 14.24 -10.92 -25.44
CA GLN A 79 14.75 -12.12 -26.12
C GLN A 79 13.86 -12.56 -27.29
N ASN A 80 12.64 -12.03 -27.37
CA ASN A 80 11.67 -12.37 -28.42
C ASN A 80 10.89 -11.13 -28.89
N GLN A 81 10.11 -11.29 -29.97
CA GLN A 81 9.32 -10.19 -30.54
C GLN A 81 8.24 -9.67 -29.58
N THR A 82 7.65 -10.54 -28.76
CA THR A 82 6.59 -10.17 -27.81
C THR A 82 7.12 -9.27 -26.70
N GLU A 83 8.26 -9.62 -26.10
CA GLU A 83 8.94 -8.80 -25.10
C GLU A 83 9.37 -7.46 -25.69
N LYS A 84 9.91 -7.47 -26.91
CA LYS A 84 10.33 -6.24 -27.58
C LYS A 84 9.14 -5.32 -27.82
N TRP A 85 8.03 -5.87 -28.32
CA TRP A 85 6.79 -5.14 -28.51
C TRP A 85 6.26 -4.57 -27.19
N LEU A 86 6.26 -5.37 -26.12
CA LEU A 86 5.80 -4.93 -24.80
C LEU A 86 6.64 -3.77 -24.26
N VAL A 87 7.98 -3.91 -24.32
CA VAL A 87 8.92 -2.88 -23.88
C VAL A 87 8.74 -1.59 -24.68
N ASP A 88 8.63 -1.67 -26.01
CA ASP A 88 8.47 -0.51 -26.88
C ASP A 88 7.13 0.22 -26.63
N ILE A 89 6.04 -0.52 -26.44
CA ILE A 89 4.71 0.05 -26.18
C ILE A 89 4.69 0.76 -24.83
N VAL A 90 5.16 0.12 -23.76
CA VAL A 90 5.15 0.73 -22.43
C VAL A 90 6.10 1.92 -22.37
N THR A 91 7.28 1.84 -23.01
CA THR A 91 8.21 2.98 -23.11
C THR A 91 7.59 4.16 -23.85
N ARG A 92 6.85 3.91 -24.93
CA ARG A 92 6.12 4.96 -25.65
C ARG A 92 5.03 5.57 -24.77
N GLN A 93 4.27 4.75 -24.05
CA GLN A 93 3.22 5.23 -23.14
C GLN A 93 3.80 6.07 -22.00
N ALA A 94 4.91 5.63 -21.40
CA ALA A 94 5.62 6.38 -20.36
C ALA A 94 6.06 7.77 -20.87
N ARG A 95 6.63 7.82 -22.08
CA ARG A 95 7.01 9.08 -22.72
C ARG A 95 5.83 10.03 -22.94
N ILE A 96 4.70 9.50 -23.43
CA ILE A 96 3.47 10.30 -23.65
C ILE A 96 2.92 10.82 -22.31
N ALA A 97 2.96 10.00 -21.26
CA ALA A 97 2.52 10.37 -19.92
C ALA A 97 3.51 11.29 -19.17
N GLY A 98 4.70 11.54 -19.73
CA GLY A 98 5.77 12.29 -19.10
C GLY A 98 6.21 11.67 -17.78
N ILE A 99 6.40 10.34 -17.77
CA ILE A 99 6.94 9.58 -16.63
C ILE A 99 8.18 8.82 -17.06
N ASP A 100 9.01 8.49 -16.09
CA ASP A 100 10.15 7.60 -16.31
C ASP A 100 9.64 6.22 -16.73
N THR A 101 10.36 5.55 -17.63
CA THR A 101 10.00 4.20 -18.06
C THR A 101 10.04 3.27 -16.86
N PRO A 102 8.91 2.62 -16.51
CA PRO A 102 8.86 1.72 -15.35
C PRO A 102 9.65 0.44 -15.62
N GLU A 103 9.87 -0.35 -14.58
CA GLU A 103 10.34 -1.73 -14.77
C GLU A 103 9.24 -2.56 -15.45
N ILE A 104 9.61 -3.29 -16.50
CA ILE A 104 8.67 -4.08 -17.32
C ILE A 104 8.98 -5.55 -17.10
N GLY A 105 7.94 -6.34 -16.83
CA GLY A 105 8.09 -7.77 -16.60
C GLY A 105 6.83 -8.55 -16.93
N MET A 106 6.97 -9.86 -16.97
CA MET A 106 5.88 -10.81 -17.19
C MET A 106 5.79 -11.77 -16.00
N PHE A 107 4.59 -12.24 -15.70
CA PHE A 107 4.35 -13.27 -14.70
C PHE A 107 3.38 -14.29 -15.29
N GLN A 108 3.43 -15.52 -14.77
CA GLN A 108 2.52 -16.57 -15.22
C GLN A 108 1.19 -16.46 -14.49
N SER A 109 0.09 -16.51 -15.24
CA SER A 109 -1.28 -16.48 -14.73
C SER A 109 -2.17 -17.28 -15.65
N ASN A 110 -3.10 -18.04 -15.09
CA ASN A 110 -4.09 -18.78 -15.88
C ASN A 110 -5.11 -17.83 -16.53
N ASP A 111 -5.33 -16.67 -15.91
CA ASP A 111 -6.26 -15.65 -16.39
C ASP A 111 -5.48 -14.45 -16.96
N PRO A 112 -6.01 -13.77 -18.00
CA PRO A 112 -5.43 -12.53 -18.51
C PRO A 112 -5.44 -11.43 -17.45
N ASN A 113 -4.24 -10.99 -17.01
CA ASN A 113 -4.10 -9.97 -15.98
C ASN A 113 -2.86 -9.10 -16.21
N ALA A 114 -2.94 -7.83 -15.81
CA ALA A 114 -1.82 -6.88 -15.81
C ALA A 114 -1.99 -5.90 -14.63
N PHE A 115 -0.88 -5.53 -14.00
CA PHE A 115 -0.87 -4.56 -12.91
C PHE A 115 0.35 -3.64 -13.00
N ALA A 116 0.25 -2.48 -12.35
CA ALA A 116 1.36 -1.54 -12.19
C ALA A 116 1.34 -1.03 -10.73
N THR A 117 2.51 -0.98 -10.08
CA THR A 117 2.62 -0.54 -8.69
C THR A 117 3.92 0.22 -8.48
N GLY A 118 3.88 1.25 -7.64
CA GLY A 118 5.03 2.08 -7.35
C GLY A 118 4.73 3.10 -6.27
N MET A 119 5.74 3.47 -5.49
CA MET A 119 5.56 4.45 -4.41
C MET A 119 5.30 5.86 -4.97
N SER A 120 5.85 6.15 -6.15
CA SER A 120 5.70 7.45 -6.82
C SER A 120 5.49 7.27 -8.32
N LYS A 121 5.09 8.37 -8.97
CA LYS A 121 4.86 8.47 -10.43
C LYS A 121 6.02 7.88 -11.26
N ASN A 122 7.24 8.00 -10.76
CA ASN A 122 8.47 7.61 -11.45
C ASN A 122 9.21 6.44 -10.75
N SER A 123 8.53 5.75 -9.84
CA SER A 123 9.10 4.60 -9.12
C SER A 123 8.13 3.43 -9.17
N SER A 124 7.76 3.05 -10.40
CA SER A 124 6.88 1.90 -10.70
C SER A 124 7.66 0.76 -11.35
#